data_AF-A0A6S7F3A7-F1
#
_entry.id   AF-A0A6S7F3A7-F1
#
_cell.length_a   1.000
_cell.length_b   1.000
_cell.length_c   1.000
_cell.angle_alpha   90.00
_cell.angle_beta   90.00
_cell.angle_gamma   90.00
#
_symmetry.space_group_name_H-M   'P 1'
#
loop_
_entity.id
_entity.type
_entity.pdbx_description
1 polymer ?
#
loop_
_entity_poly.entity_id
_entity_poly.type
_entity_poly.pdbx_seq_one_letter_code
_entity_poly.pdbx_strand_id
1 'polypeptide(L)' 'MLTQQLQAALALIDVRVLDHIIVGQGAPFSFAESGLL' A
#
# COMPACT_ATOMS: atom_id res chain seq x y z
N MET A 1 4.66 -10.22 -0.58
CA MET A 1 4.37 -9.55 0.71
C MET A 1 2.87 -9.26 0.84
N LEU A 2 2.34 -9.04 2.05
CA LEU A 2 0.90 -8.83 2.32
C LEU A 2 0.26 -7.76 1.41
N THR A 3 0.94 -6.63 1.21
CA THR A 3 0.43 -5.51 0.39
C THR A 3 0.14 -5.92 -1.05
N GLN A 4 1.02 -6.72 -1.67
CA GLN A 4 0.81 -7.22 -3.03
C GLN A 4 -0.37 -8.20 -3.09
N GLN A 5 -0.57 -9.01 -2.05
CA GLN A 5 -1.71 -9.94 -1.97
C GLN A 5 -3.03 -9.17 -1.82
N LEU A 6 -3.05 -8.12 -1.00
CA LEU A 6 -4.21 -7.25 -0.85
C LEU A 6 -4.52 -6.49 -2.15
N GLN A 7 -3.50 -5.94 -2.82
CA GLN A 7 -3.66 -5.27 -4.11
C GLN A 7 -4.24 -6.21 -5.17
N ALA A 8 -3.73 -7.43 -5.28
CA ALA A 8 -4.25 -8.44 -6.20
C ALA A 8 -5.71 -8.83 -5.90
N ALA A 9 -6.06 -8.99 -4.62
CA ALA A 9 -7.42 -9.34 -4.22
C ALA A 9 -8.42 -8.20 -4.47
N LEU A 10 -8.04 -6.95 -4.15
CA LEU A 10 -8.89 -5.77 -4.33
C LEU A 10 -9.10 -5.43 -5.81
N ALA A 11 -8.14 -5.74 -6.67
CA ALA A 11 -8.27 -5.57 -8.12
C ALA A 11 -9.39 -6.43 -8.74
N LEU A 12 -9.78 -7.54 -8.10
CA LEU A 12 -10.89 -8.40 -8.58
C LEU A 12 -12.27 -7.73 -8.46
N ILE A 13 -12.36 -6.68 -7.66
CA ILE A 13 -13.59 -5.94 -7.39
C ILE A 13 -13.43 -4.44 -7.73
N ASP A 14 -12.52 -4.12 -8.66
CA ASP A 14 -12.22 -2.76 -9.13
C ASP A 14 -11.85 -1.76 -8.02
N VAL A 15 -11.33 -2.26 -6.88
CA VAL A 15 -10.82 -1.43 -5.79
C VAL A 15 -9.31 -1.30 -5.91
N ARG A 16 -8.83 -0.05 -5.83
CA ARG A 16 -7.41 0.27 -5.90
C ARG A 16 -6.81 0.49 -4.53
N VAL A 17 -5.63 -0.07 -4.29
CA VAL A 17 -4.76 0.31 -3.17
C VAL A 17 -4.07 1.62 -3.55
N LEU A 18 -4.36 2.69 -2.79
CA LEU A 18 -3.77 4.00 -3.05
C LEU A 18 -2.39 4.14 -2.42
N ASP A 19 -2.22 3.58 -1.21
CA ASP A 19 -0.94 3.60 -0.51
C ASP A 19 -0.87 2.50 0.56
N HIS A 20 0.35 2.22 1.00
CA HIS A 20 0.65 1.53 2.25
C HIS A 20 1.48 2.48 3.11
N ILE A 21 0.82 3.05 4.11
CA ILE A 21 1.46 3.92 5.08
C ILE A 21 1.93 3.10 6.28
N ILE A 22 3.24 3.12 6.57
CA ILE A 22 3.78 2.60 7.83
C ILE A 22 3.82 3.75 8.84
N VAL A 23 3.17 3.56 9.98
CA VAL A 23 3.07 4.55 11.06
C VAL A 23 3.91 4.10 12.26
N GLY A 24 4.72 5.02 12.79
CA GLY A 24 5.58 4.80 13.96
C GLY A 24 5.91 6.14 14.63
N GLN A 25 7.01 6.19 15.37
CA GLN A 25 7.52 7.48 15.86
C GLN A 25 8.18 8.27 14.72
N GLY A 26 7.79 9.53 14.55
CA GLY A 26 8.28 10.40 13.49
C GLY A 26 7.31 10.53 12.31
N ALA A 27 7.84 10.87 11.13
CA ALA A 27 7.06 11.01 9.92
C ALA A 27 6.59 9.64 9.40
N PRO A 28 5.32 9.50 8.95
CA PRO A 28 4.86 8.28 8.29
C PRO A 28 5.67 7.98 7.03
N PHE A 29 5.84 6.69 6.71
CA PHE A 29 6.50 6.26 5.49
C PHE A 29 5.47 5.78 4.47
N SER A 30 5.45 6.40 3.29
CA SER A 30 4.59 6.04 2.16
C SER A 30 5.32 5.13 1.18
N PHE A 31 4.66 4.03 0.80
CA PHE A 31 5.18 3.14 -0.24
C PHE A 31 4.98 3.74 -1.63
N ALA A 32 3.88 4.48 -1.85
CA ALA A 32 3.60 5.12 -3.12
C ALA A 32 4.64 6.20 -3.43
N GLU A 33 4.97 7.05 -2.45
CA GLU A 33 6.00 8.08 -2.59
C GLU A 33 7.42 7.49 -2.77
N SER A 34 7.64 6.28 -2.26
CA SER A 34 8.94 5.60 -2.31
C SER A 34 9.12 4.65 -3.49
N GLY A 35 8.14 4.55 -4.39
CA GLY A 35 8.19 3.68 -5.58
C GLY A 35 8.11 2.17 -5.27
N LEU A 36 7.46 1.81 -4.15
CA LEU A 36 7.34 0.42 -3.66
C LEU A 36 5.95 -0.21 -3.93
N LEU A 37 5.06 0.52 -4.61
CA LEU A 37 3.70 0.11 -4.97
C LEU A 37 3.51 -0.03 -6.48
#